data_AF-A0A9P8JRH9-F1
#
_entry.id   AF-A0A9P8JRH9-F1
#
_cell.length_a   1.000
_cell.length_b   1.000
_cell.length_c   1.000
_cell.angle_alpha   90.00
_cell.angle_beta   90.00
_cell.angle_gamma   90.00
#
_symmetry.space_group_name_H-M   'P 1'
#
loop_
_entity.id
_entity.type
_entity.pdbx_description
1 polymer ?
#
loop_
_entity_poly.entity_id
_entity_poly.type
_entity_poly.pdbx_seq_one_letter_code
_entity_poly.pdbx_strand_id
1 'polypeptide(L)' 'MAGKLFQPLQIGKAKLSNRLAMAPLTRFRADDDHVQLPFVKEYYSQRACVP' A
#
# COMPACT_ATOMS: atom_id res chain seq x y z
N MET A 1 -10.41 11.67 -20.20
CA MET A 1 -10.17 10.21 -20.19
C MET A 1 -9.06 9.92 -19.19
N ALA A 2 -9.29 9.05 -18.20
CA ALA A 2 -8.23 8.68 -17.26
C ALA A 2 -7.08 7.99 -18.00
N GLY A 3 -5.84 8.44 -17.76
CA GLY A 3 -4.66 7.90 -18.44
C GLY A 3 -4.38 6.44 -18.08
N LYS A 4 -3.43 5.81 -18.79
CA LYS A 4 -3.03 4.41 -18.58
C LYS A 4 -2.68 4.08 -17.12
N LEU A 5 -2.28 5.08 -16.32
CA LEU A 5 -1.92 4.96 -14.90
C LEU A 5 -3.05 4.40 -14.03
N PHE A 6 -4.30 4.77 -14.28
CA PHE A 6 -5.47 4.37 -13.48
C PHE A 6 -6.23 3.19 -14.08
N GLN A 7 -5.67 2.55 -15.11
CA GLN A 7 -6.27 1.35 -15.69
C GLN A 7 -5.90 0.12 -14.85
N PRO A 8 -6.83 -0.84 -14.67
CA PRO A 8 -6.55 -2.08 -13.97
C PRO A 8 -5.36 -2.85 -14.55
N LEU A 9 -4.69 -3.62 -13.71
CA LEU A 9 -3.53 -4.44 -14.07
C LEU A 9 -3.59 -5.79 -13.34
N GLN A 10 -3.38 -6.87 -14.09
CA GLN A 10 -3.23 -8.21 -13.52
C GLN A 10 -1.75 -8.49 -13.23
N ILE A 11 -1.42 -8.85 -11.99
CA ILE A 11 -0.07 -9.26 -11.59
C ILE A 11 -0.17 -10.60 -10.86
N GLY A 12 0.27 -11.68 -11.49
CA GLY A 12 0.11 -13.03 -10.94
C GLY A 12 -1.36 -13.32 -10.62
N LYS A 13 -1.69 -13.57 -9.35
CA LYS A 13 -3.07 -13.79 -8.87
C LYS A 13 -3.80 -12.52 -8.45
N ALA A 14 -3.11 -11.38 -8.34
CA ALA A 14 -3.69 -10.12 -7.89
C ALA A 14 -4.23 -9.29 -9.06
N LYS A 15 -5.49 -8.85 -8.95
CA LYS A 15 -6.11 -7.88 -9.86
C LYS A 15 -6.08 -6.50 -9.20
N LEU A 16 -5.22 -5.62 -9.67
CA LEU A 16 -5.06 -4.26 -9.14
C LEU A 16 -5.99 -3.29 -9.87
N SER A 17 -6.56 -2.33 -9.14
CA SER A 17 -7.47 -1.31 -9.70
C SER A 17 -6.73 -0.21 -10.45
N ASN A 18 -5.44 0.01 -10.15
CA ASN A 18 -4.59 1.02 -10.76
C ASN A 18 -3.12 0.53 -10.80
N ARG A 19 -2.22 1.37 -11.34
CA ARG A 19 -0.78 1.08 -11.47
C ARG A 19 0.07 1.92 -10.52
N LEU A 20 -0.51 2.43 -9.43
CA LEU A 20 0.19 3.12 -8.36
C LEU A 20 0.64 2.10 -7.32
N ALA A 21 1.87 2.25 -6.84
CA ALA A 21 2.43 1.39 -5.81
C ALA A 21 3.03 2.25 -4.69
N MET A 22 2.80 1.82 -3.44
CA MET A 22 3.54 2.33 -2.30
C MET A 22 4.90 1.62 -2.27
N ALA A 23 5.98 2.36 -2.52
CA ALA A 23 7.33 1.82 -2.41
C ALA A 23 7.60 1.29 -0.97
N PRO A 24 8.49 0.31 -0.79
CA PRO A 24 8.91 -0.15 0.53
C PRO A 24 9.68 0.97 1.23
N LEU A 25 9.22 1.36 2.43
CA LEU A 25 9.80 2.44 3.23
C LEU A 25 10.01 1.96 4.66
N THR A 26 11.26 1.86 5.09
CA THR A 26 11.58 1.62 6.51
C THR A 26 11.19 2.85 7.32
N ARG A 27 10.31 2.68 8.32
CA ARG A 27 9.80 3.79 9.16
C ARG A 27 10.18 3.70 10.63
N PHE A 28 10.89 2.64 11.04
CA PHE A 28 11.21 2.37 12.45
C PHE A 28 9.96 2.38 13.34
N ARG A 29 8.92 1.64 12.95
CA ARG A 29 7.61 1.55 13.63
C ARG A 29 7.29 0.15 14.12
N ALA A 30 8.33 -0.59 14.45
CA ALA A 30 8.25 -1.81 15.23
C ALA A 30 8.84 -1.52 16.61
N ASP A 31 8.35 -2.24 17.63
CA ASP A 31 8.98 -2.26 18.94
C ASP A 31 10.25 -3.14 18.95
N ASP A 32 10.87 -3.29 20.12
CA ASP A 32 12.11 -4.03 20.30
C ASP A 32 11.95 -5.54 20.06
N ASP A 33 10.72 -6.06 20.15
CA ASP A 33 10.36 -7.45 19.82
C ASP A 33 10.00 -7.62 18.33
N HIS A 34 10.23 -6.58 17.51
CA HIS A 34 9.91 -6.53 16.08
C HIS A 34 8.41 -6.63 15.76
N VAL A 35 7.54 -6.33 16.73
CA VAL A 35 6.10 -6.29 16.56
C VAL A 35 5.68 -4.89 16.09
N GLN A 36 4.74 -4.82 15.16
CA GLN A 36 4.24 -3.55 14.63
C GLN A 36 3.49 -2.77 15.72
N LEU A 37 3.78 -1.48 15.85
CA LEU A 37 3.07 -0.61 16.80
C LEU A 37 1.58 -0.53 16.46
N PRO A 38 0.68 -0.31 17.44
CA PRO A 38 -0.78 -0.38 17.24
C PRO A 38 -1.34 0.48 16.10
N PHE A 39 -0.74 1.65 15.83
CA PHE A 39 -1.18 2.58 14.80
C PHE A 39 -0.71 2.22 13.38
N VAL A 40 0.15 1.21 13.22
CA VAL A 40 0.69 0.84 11.89
C VAL A 40 -0.43 0.38 10.95
N LYS A 41 -1.47 -0.28 11.48
CA LYS A 41 -2.65 -0.64 10.71
C LYS A 41 -3.31 0.60 10.09
N GLU A 42 -3.55 1.64 10.89
CA GLU A 42 -4.15 2.88 10.41
C GLU A 42 -3.26 3.55 9.35
N TYR A 43 -1.95 3.57 9.57
CA TYR A 43 -0.99 4.13 8.61
C TYR A 43 -1.11 3.52 7.20
N TYR A 44 -1.27 2.20 7.10
CA TYR A 44 -1.46 1.53 5.81
C TYR A 44 -2.89 1.71 5.27
N SER A 45 -3.91 1.69 6.13
CA SER A 45 -5.30 1.97 5.72
C SER A 45 -5.46 3.35 5.07
N GLN A 46 -4.81 4.38 5.63
CA GLN A 46 -4.80 5.75 5.08
C GLN A 46 -4.20 5.82 3.67
N ARG A 47 -3.36 4.86 3.26
CA ARG A 47 -2.73 4.78 1.93
C ARG A 47 -3.44 3.84 0.98
N ALA A 48 -4.38 3.05 1.49
CA ALA A 48 -5.18 2.11 0.73
C ALA A 48 -6.58 2.65 0.41
N CYS A 49 -6.96 3.83 0.90
CA CYS A 49 -8.34 4.31 0.83
C CYS A 49 -8.78 4.87 -0.53
N VAL A 50 -7.92 5.59 -1.25
CA VAL A 50 -8.24 6.22 -2.54
C VAL A 50 -7.05 6.20 -3.52
N PRO A 51 -7.27 5.95 -4.81
CA PRO A 51 -6.51 6.57 -5.90
C PRO A 51 -7.12 7.90 -6.36
#